data_AF-A0A1F1A491-F1
#
_entry.id   AF-A0A1F1A491-F1
#
_cell.length_a   1.000
_cell.length_b   1.000
_cell.length_c   1.000
_cell.angle_alpha   90.00
_cell.angle_beta   90.00
_cell.angle_gamma   90.00
#
_symmetry.space_group_name_H-M   'P 1'
#
loop_
_entity.id
_entity.type
_entity.pdbx_description
1 polymer ?
#
loop_
_entity_poly.entity_id
_entity_poly.type
_entity_poly.pdbx_seq_one_letter_code
_entity_poly.pdbx_strand_id
1 'polypeptide(L)'
;MKKFKRILPLVLVALGLFFFGLYYYLKTSVDPGLFDKNDQYIKVYNYKSEKIKPKKAKVKEINLEFIYDDKAVVPDGLTWSEDLRSDIGPYDGGDVILHALLEDGSKIRIPLQKAFHLGPTFSRDLEYNNKLEEKMLPRFPKFSTEYNQNYSFVYFSGMMYVGDTLYQAPETEAVMRFDLKNPKTGKLQTYFEYGYLPEKTNSPVFVKTKKDVSQADMQSFYDDYHNSWKGYWDRGVDPFPKELTSTYPYQFHYYKWFYSDALSNLPLKIDLTGSEFKTTVTRTQLIKPDQNDRMKVRTATKTYTEKNKEEYVQEVLGKLLEFHEINDRAKDEEKYK
;
A
#
# COMPACT_ATOMS: atom_id res chain seq x y z
N MET A 1 25.26 -4.58 -67.83
CA MET A 1 25.95 -5.34 -66.75
C MET A 1 26.99 -4.55 -65.94
N LYS A 2 27.93 -3.79 -66.53
CA LYS A 2 29.00 -3.07 -65.76
C LYS A 2 28.49 -2.03 -64.74
N LYS A 3 27.43 -1.28 -65.04
CA LYS A 3 26.82 -0.30 -64.11
C LYS A 3 26.16 -0.97 -62.90
N PHE A 4 25.50 -2.11 -63.10
CA PHE A 4 24.81 -2.86 -62.03
C PHE A 4 25.80 -3.45 -61.01
N LYS A 5 26.94 -3.98 -61.48
CA LYS A 5 28.02 -4.47 -60.59
C LYS A 5 28.67 -3.37 -59.72
N ARG A 6 28.63 -2.10 -60.16
CA ARG A 6 29.13 -0.95 -59.37
C ARG A 6 28.11 -0.43 -58.34
N ILE A 7 26.82 -0.59 -58.60
CA ILE A 7 25.72 -0.10 -57.74
C ILE A 7 25.33 -1.17 -56.69
N LEU A 8 25.51 -2.45 -57.00
CA LEU A 8 25.17 -3.57 -56.12
C LEU A 8 25.77 -3.48 -54.70
N PRO A 9 27.06 -3.10 -54.50
CA PRO A 9 27.61 -2.96 -53.16
C PRO A 9 26.93 -1.83 -52.36
N LEU A 10 26.62 -0.70 -53.02
CA LEU A 10 25.89 0.42 -52.43
C LEU A 10 24.47 0.04 -52.02
N VAL A 11 23.78 -0.75 -52.86
CA VAL A 11 22.44 -1.28 -52.55
C VAL A 11 22.49 -2.24 -51.36
N LEU A 12 23.50 -3.12 -51.28
CA LEU A 12 23.68 -4.02 -50.14
C LEU A 12 23.99 -3.28 -48.84
N VAL A 13 24.81 -2.22 -48.89
CA VAL A 13 25.08 -1.35 -47.73
C VAL A 13 23.80 -0.63 -47.28
N ALA A 14 23.04 -0.06 -48.22
CA ALA A 14 21.78 0.62 -47.91
C ALA A 14 20.74 -0.34 -47.30
N LEU A 15 20.62 -1.56 -47.84
CA LEU A 15 19.77 -2.61 -47.27
C LEU A 15 20.25 -3.01 -45.86
N GLY A 16 21.56 -3.17 -45.67
CA GLY A 16 22.15 -3.48 -44.36
C GLY A 16 21.80 -2.42 -43.32
N LEU A 17 21.97 -1.13 -43.65
CA LEU A 17 21.60 -0.02 -42.77
C LEU A 17 20.09 0.04 -42.50
N PHE A 18 19.27 -0.23 -43.52
CA PHE A 18 17.81 -0.29 -43.37
C PHE A 18 17.38 -1.41 -42.42
N PHE A 19 17.88 -2.64 -42.62
CA PHE A 19 17.58 -3.77 -41.74
C PHE A 19 18.12 -3.58 -40.33
N PHE A 20 19.31 -2.98 -40.19
CA PHE A 20 19.86 -2.62 -38.89
C PHE A 20 18.97 -1.58 -38.19
N GLY A 21 18.58 -0.51 -38.88
CA GLY A 21 17.65 0.49 -38.36
C GLY A 21 16.30 -0.11 -37.96
N LEU A 22 15.74 -0.98 -38.80
CA LEU A 22 14.48 -1.68 -38.52
C LEU A 22 14.61 -2.62 -37.31
N TYR A 23 15.71 -3.38 -37.23
CA TYR A 23 16.02 -4.24 -36.08
C TYR A 23 16.07 -3.42 -34.78
N TYR A 24 16.81 -2.30 -34.78
CA TYR A 24 16.89 -1.43 -33.61
C TYR A 24 15.52 -0.86 -33.24
N TYR A 25 14.75 -0.37 -34.22
CA TYR A 25 13.41 0.14 -33.99
C TYR A 25 12.47 -0.91 -33.40
N LEU A 26 12.43 -2.13 -33.96
CA LEU A 26 11.59 -3.21 -33.44
C LEU A 26 12.01 -3.59 -32.02
N LYS A 27 13.32 -3.70 -31.78
CA LYS A 27 13.90 -4.07 -30.48
C LYS A 27 13.66 -3.03 -29.39
N THR A 28 13.65 -1.74 -29.71
CA THR A 28 13.58 -0.69 -28.68
C THR A 28 12.21 -0.02 -28.56
N SER A 29 11.40 -0.04 -29.63
CA SER A 29 10.22 0.83 -29.74
C SER A 29 8.91 0.10 -30.00
N VAL A 30 8.94 -1.14 -30.49
CA VAL A 30 7.72 -1.88 -30.86
C VAL A 30 7.46 -3.03 -29.90
N ASP A 31 8.36 -4.01 -29.91
CA ASP A 31 8.25 -5.21 -29.09
C ASP A 31 9.65 -5.78 -28.84
N PRO A 32 10.30 -5.39 -27.73
CA PRO A 32 11.59 -5.95 -27.34
C PRO A 32 11.57 -7.48 -27.20
N GLY A 33 10.40 -8.07 -26.92
CA GLY A 33 10.21 -9.52 -26.72
C GLY A 33 10.40 -10.36 -27.98
N LEU A 34 10.40 -9.74 -29.17
CA LEU A 34 10.76 -10.41 -30.42
C LEU A 34 12.21 -10.92 -30.41
N PHE A 35 13.09 -10.27 -29.66
CA PHE A 35 14.53 -10.59 -29.62
C PHE A 35 15.02 -11.03 -28.24
N ASP A 36 14.16 -10.98 -27.22
CA ASP A 36 14.44 -11.53 -25.90
C ASP A 36 13.95 -12.99 -25.80
N LYS A 37 14.82 -13.87 -25.30
CA LYS A 37 14.52 -15.30 -25.14
C LYS A 37 13.83 -15.62 -23.82
N ASN A 38 14.04 -14.80 -22.80
CA ASN A 38 13.66 -15.08 -21.42
C ASN A 38 12.45 -14.26 -20.99
N ASP A 39 12.36 -13.03 -21.49
CA ASP A 39 11.34 -12.07 -21.08
C ASP A 39 10.35 -11.75 -22.20
N GLN A 40 9.17 -11.31 -21.80
CA GLN A 40 8.17 -10.67 -22.64
C GLN A 40 7.88 -9.25 -22.13
N TYR A 41 7.37 -8.41 -23.03
CA TYR A 41 7.24 -6.99 -22.78
C TYR A 41 5.81 -6.53 -23.05
N ILE A 42 5.14 -6.10 -21.99
CA ILE A 42 3.79 -5.58 -22.04
C ILE A 42 3.87 -4.09 -22.31
N LYS A 43 3.16 -3.63 -23.34
CA LYS A 43 3.10 -2.23 -23.71
C LYS A 43 2.51 -1.38 -22.60
N VAL A 44 3.24 -0.33 -22.22
CA VAL A 44 2.81 0.71 -21.29
C VAL A 44 2.27 1.90 -22.08
N TYR A 45 1.19 2.50 -21.56
CA TYR A 45 0.55 3.69 -22.13
C TYR A 45 0.67 4.86 -21.14
N ASN A 46 0.61 6.09 -21.66
CA ASN A 46 0.55 7.32 -20.87
C ASN A 46 1.61 7.41 -19.75
N TYR A 47 2.80 6.83 -19.99
CA TYR A 47 3.89 6.85 -19.02
C TYR A 47 4.36 8.28 -18.77
N LYS A 48 4.46 8.65 -17.50
CA LYS A 48 4.98 9.94 -17.05
C LYS A 48 5.73 9.73 -15.73
N SER A 49 6.92 10.31 -15.62
CA SER A 49 7.66 10.40 -14.37
C SER A 49 7.78 11.86 -13.95
N GLU A 50 7.51 12.17 -12.68
CA GLU A 50 7.68 13.51 -12.14
C GLU A 50 8.14 13.48 -10.68
N LYS A 51 8.73 14.59 -10.22
CA LYS A 51 9.11 14.73 -8.81
C LYS A 51 7.86 14.71 -7.93
N ILE A 52 7.96 14.02 -6.80
CA ILE A 52 6.87 13.94 -5.83
C ILE A 52 6.54 15.33 -5.31
N LYS A 53 5.25 15.63 -5.23
CA LYS A 53 4.71 16.79 -4.54
C LYS A 53 4.04 16.28 -3.27
N PRO A 54 4.67 16.42 -2.09
CA PRO A 54 4.11 15.92 -0.84
C PRO A 54 2.72 16.49 -0.60
N LYS A 55 1.79 15.60 -0.28
CA LYS A 55 0.42 15.95 0.05
C LYS A 55 0.26 16.05 1.56
N LYS A 56 -0.76 16.80 1.98
CA LYS A 56 -1.21 16.86 3.37
C LYS A 56 -2.71 17.08 3.40
N ALA A 57 -3.35 16.55 4.43
CA ALA A 57 -4.77 16.77 4.66
C ALA A 57 -5.07 16.71 6.16
N LYS A 58 -6.10 17.46 6.57
CA LYS A 58 -6.62 17.40 7.92
C LYS A 58 -7.54 16.20 8.08
N VAL A 59 -7.46 15.57 9.25
CA VAL A 59 -8.33 14.48 9.63
C VAL A 59 -9.67 15.02 10.09
N LYS A 60 -10.74 14.52 9.48
CA LYS A 60 -12.13 14.84 9.81
C LYS A 60 -12.73 13.82 10.76
N GLU A 61 -12.43 12.53 10.58
CA GLU A 61 -12.91 11.44 11.43
C GLU A 61 -11.79 10.42 11.65
N ILE A 62 -11.71 9.88 12.87
CA ILE A 62 -10.74 8.85 13.28
C ILE A 62 -11.50 7.61 13.74
N ASN A 63 -11.14 6.46 13.20
CA ASN A 63 -11.56 5.16 13.70
C ASN A 63 -10.34 4.23 13.85
N LEU A 64 -10.14 3.70 15.05
CA LEU A 64 -9.14 2.66 15.30
C LEU A 64 -9.86 1.33 15.37
N GLU A 65 -9.48 0.43 14.47
CA GLU A 65 -10.00 -0.92 14.45
C GLU A 65 -9.00 -1.89 15.08
N PHE A 66 -9.37 -2.50 16.19
CA PHE A 66 -8.61 -3.55 16.88
C PHE A 66 -9.16 -4.91 16.45
N ILE A 67 -8.32 -5.73 15.82
CA ILE A 67 -8.70 -7.04 15.31
C ILE A 67 -8.25 -8.11 16.32
N TYR A 68 -9.22 -8.78 16.92
CA TYR A 68 -9.06 -9.89 17.83
C TYR A 68 -9.12 -11.20 17.06
N ASP A 69 -8.21 -12.11 17.41
CA ASP A 69 -8.18 -13.48 16.94
C ASP A 69 -9.44 -14.26 17.40
N ASP A 70 -9.72 -15.41 16.79
CA ASP A 70 -10.97 -16.16 17.00
C ASP A 70 -11.15 -16.69 18.43
N LYS A 71 -10.03 -17.00 19.09
CA LYS A 71 -9.96 -17.45 20.49
C LYS A 71 -9.56 -16.35 21.46
N ALA A 72 -9.25 -15.16 20.96
CA ALA A 72 -8.88 -14.04 21.82
C ALA A 72 -10.06 -13.67 22.74
N VAL A 73 -9.76 -13.42 24.02
CA VAL A 73 -10.75 -12.88 24.96
C VAL A 73 -11.04 -11.44 24.55
N VAL A 74 -12.31 -11.14 24.27
CA VAL A 74 -12.75 -9.80 23.88
C VAL A 74 -13.30 -9.03 25.08
N PRO A 75 -13.30 -7.69 25.07
CA PRO A 75 -13.84 -6.89 26.16
C PRO A 75 -15.35 -7.13 26.39
N ASP A 76 -15.72 -7.22 27.66
CA ASP A 76 -17.11 -7.36 28.10
C ASP A 76 -17.88 -6.03 28.00
N GLY A 77 -19.22 -6.10 28.13
CA GLY A 77 -20.08 -4.91 28.18
C GLY A 77 -20.32 -4.21 26.84
N LEU A 78 -19.88 -4.81 25.73
CA LEU A 78 -20.08 -4.31 24.38
C LEU A 78 -21.23 -5.04 23.67
N THR A 79 -21.95 -4.31 22.82
CA THR A 79 -22.96 -4.91 21.93
C THR A 79 -22.28 -5.31 20.62
N TRP A 80 -22.29 -6.61 20.34
CA TRP A 80 -21.62 -7.20 19.18
C TRP A 80 -22.62 -7.50 18.06
N SER A 81 -22.26 -7.17 16.82
CA SER A 81 -23.00 -7.51 15.61
C SER A 81 -22.15 -8.39 14.70
N GLU A 82 -22.73 -9.44 14.12
CA GLU A 82 -22.03 -10.29 13.16
C GLU A 82 -22.11 -9.73 11.73
N ASP A 83 -21.04 -9.90 10.97
CA ASP A 83 -20.96 -9.52 9.55
C ASP A 83 -20.02 -10.47 8.77
N LEU A 84 -20.06 -10.38 7.43
CA LEU A 84 -19.17 -11.06 6.50
C LEU A 84 -18.29 -10.04 5.78
N ARG A 85 -16.97 -10.16 5.91
CA ARG A 85 -16.02 -9.20 5.36
C ARG A 85 -15.01 -9.85 4.42
N SER A 86 -14.66 -9.13 3.35
CA SER A 86 -13.65 -9.52 2.37
C SER A 86 -12.37 -8.70 2.46
N ASP A 87 -12.33 -7.68 3.33
CA ASP A 87 -11.20 -6.78 3.51
C ASP A 87 -10.29 -7.16 4.69
N ILE A 88 -10.60 -8.27 5.37
CA ILE A 88 -9.83 -8.87 6.46
C ILE A 88 -9.75 -10.37 6.25
N GLY A 89 -8.64 -10.98 6.66
CA GLY A 89 -8.34 -12.39 6.53
C GLY A 89 -8.01 -13.06 7.87
N PRO A 90 -7.77 -14.38 7.88
CA PRO A 90 -7.50 -15.14 9.10
C PRO A 90 -6.19 -14.72 9.79
N TYR A 91 -5.21 -14.19 9.03
CA TYR A 91 -3.92 -13.75 9.58
C TYR A 91 -3.91 -12.32 10.12
N ASP A 92 -5.05 -11.62 10.08
CA ASP A 92 -5.18 -10.24 10.57
C ASP A 92 -5.47 -10.18 12.07
N GLY A 93 -5.66 -11.33 12.73
CA GLY A 93 -5.77 -11.41 14.19
C GLY A 93 -4.60 -10.72 14.88
N GLY A 94 -4.89 -9.90 15.87
CA GLY A 94 -3.92 -9.08 16.58
C GLY A 94 -3.54 -7.77 15.90
N ASP A 95 -3.97 -7.47 14.66
CA ASP A 95 -3.65 -6.21 14.01
C ASP A 95 -4.50 -5.03 14.54
N VAL A 96 -3.95 -3.82 14.41
CA VAL A 96 -4.69 -2.56 14.59
C VAL A 96 -4.64 -1.76 13.29
N ILE A 97 -5.78 -1.22 12.87
CA ILE A 97 -5.91 -0.45 11.62
C ILE A 97 -6.45 0.93 11.94
N LEU A 98 -5.74 1.96 11.49
CA LEU A 98 -6.27 3.32 11.44
C LEU A 98 -7.11 3.49 10.18
N HIS A 99 -8.38 3.79 10.38
CA HIS A 99 -9.28 4.31 9.34
C HIS A 99 -9.48 5.81 9.61
N ALA A 100 -9.21 6.65 8.61
CA ALA A 100 -9.45 8.09 8.73
C ALA A 100 -10.21 8.64 7.52
N LEU A 101 -11.17 9.52 7.78
CA LEU A 101 -11.78 10.36 6.76
C LEU A 101 -11.08 11.71 6.79
N LEU A 102 -10.68 12.22 5.63
CA LEU A 102 -10.05 13.53 5.48
C LEU A 102 -11.08 14.61 5.15
N GLU A 103 -10.71 15.88 5.35
CA GLU A 103 -11.56 17.02 4.99
C GLU A 103 -11.92 17.06 3.50
N ASP A 104 -11.05 16.56 2.62
CA ASP A 104 -11.29 16.48 1.17
C ASP A 104 -12.17 15.27 0.77
N GLY A 105 -12.63 14.47 1.73
CA GLY A 105 -13.44 13.27 1.53
C GLY A 105 -12.65 11.99 1.25
N SER A 106 -11.31 12.08 1.14
CA SER A 106 -10.46 10.90 0.98
C SER A 106 -10.51 10.01 2.22
N LYS A 107 -10.43 8.70 1.99
CA LYS A 107 -10.35 7.70 3.06
C LYS A 107 -8.94 7.13 3.15
N ILE A 108 -8.44 6.98 4.35
CA ILE A 108 -7.14 6.40 4.66
C ILE A 108 -7.36 5.11 5.45
N ARG A 109 -6.58 4.09 5.12
CA ARG A 109 -6.52 2.82 5.84
C ARG A 109 -5.05 2.46 6.05
N ILE A 110 -4.57 2.47 7.28
CA ILE A 110 -3.16 2.20 7.63
C ILE A 110 -3.11 1.07 8.66
N PRO A 111 -2.58 -0.11 8.31
CA PRO A 111 -2.23 -1.12 9.29
C PRO A 111 -1.09 -0.61 10.17
N LEU A 112 -1.29 -0.54 11.48
CA LEU A 112 -0.38 0.12 12.42
C LEU A 112 0.68 -0.82 13.01
N GLN A 113 0.43 -2.13 13.04
CA GLN A 113 1.37 -3.08 13.65
C GLN A 113 2.28 -3.76 12.61
N LYS A 114 1.71 -4.12 11.46
CA LYS A 114 2.45 -4.63 10.29
C LYS A 114 2.92 -3.51 9.34
N ALA A 115 2.90 -2.26 9.82
CA ALA A 115 3.25 -1.03 9.11
C ALA A 115 4.63 -1.09 8.44
N PHE A 116 5.52 -1.97 8.93
CA PHE A 116 6.91 -2.10 8.48
C PHE A 116 7.14 -2.78 7.15
N HIS A 117 6.16 -3.52 6.62
CA HIS A 117 6.45 -4.38 5.47
C HIS A 117 5.49 -4.18 4.30
N LEU A 118 4.24 -3.77 4.49
CA LEU A 118 3.21 -4.06 3.50
C LEU A 118 2.07 -3.03 3.46
N GLY A 119 2.31 -1.75 3.13
CA GLY A 119 1.24 -0.87 2.64
C GLY A 119 1.45 0.61 2.90
N PRO A 120 0.38 1.43 2.78
CA PRO A 120 0.26 2.68 3.50
C PRO A 120 0.77 2.57 4.93
N THR A 121 1.62 3.50 5.35
CA THR A 121 2.31 3.43 6.63
C THR A 121 2.62 4.83 7.16
N PHE A 122 2.98 4.92 8.43
CA PHE A 122 3.62 6.12 8.96
C PHE A 122 5.13 6.05 8.72
N SER A 123 5.78 7.22 8.71
CA SER A 123 7.23 7.34 8.69
C SER A 123 7.84 6.59 9.88
N ARG A 124 8.99 5.95 9.64
CA ARG A 124 9.77 5.24 10.66
C ARG A 124 10.13 6.11 11.86
N ASP A 125 10.19 7.43 11.68
CA ASP A 125 10.37 8.38 12.79
C ASP A 125 9.30 8.20 13.88
N LEU A 126 8.13 7.65 13.56
CA LEU A 126 7.06 7.38 14.52
C LEU A 126 7.36 6.17 15.43
N GLU A 127 8.36 5.35 15.13
CA GLU A 127 8.87 4.30 16.05
C GLU A 127 9.36 4.94 17.36
N TYR A 128 10.10 6.05 17.24
CA TYR A 128 10.81 6.70 18.33
C TYR A 128 10.72 8.23 18.21
N ASN A 129 9.57 8.81 18.56
CA ASN A 129 9.32 10.25 18.44
C ASN A 129 9.04 10.96 19.77
N ASN A 130 10.06 11.07 20.63
CA ASN A 130 9.94 11.74 21.93
C ASN A 130 9.39 13.18 21.82
N LYS A 131 9.77 13.91 20.76
CA LYS A 131 9.28 15.30 20.55
C LYS A 131 7.79 15.36 20.22
N LEU A 132 7.28 14.38 19.47
CA LEU A 132 5.85 14.29 19.19
C LEU A 132 5.10 13.86 20.45
N GLU A 133 5.65 12.89 21.18
CA GLU A 133 5.09 12.39 22.43
C GLU A 133 4.97 13.50 23.48
N GLU A 134 6.04 14.25 23.74
CA GLU A 134 6.04 15.40 24.66
C GLU A 134 4.93 16.41 24.36
N LYS A 135 4.56 16.57 23.08
CA LYS A 135 3.47 17.47 22.66
C LYS A 135 2.09 16.81 22.69
N MET A 136 2.01 15.49 22.55
CA MET A 136 0.75 14.75 22.62
C MET A 136 0.34 14.44 24.06
N LEU A 137 1.28 14.19 24.99
CA LEU A 137 0.98 13.85 26.39
C LEU A 137 0.11 14.88 27.11
N PRO A 138 0.30 16.22 26.95
CA PRO A 138 -0.59 17.21 27.54
C PRO A 138 -2.05 17.09 27.10
N ARG A 139 -2.31 16.46 25.95
CA ARG A 139 -3.67 16.14 25.49
C ARG A 139 -4.31 15.02 26.32
N PHE A 140 -3.53 14.18 27.00
CA PHE A 140 -3.99 13.04 27.81
C PHE A 140 -3.32 13.00 29.20
N PRO A 141 -3.60 13.98 30.09
CA PRO A 141 -2.82 14.20 31.31
C PRO A 141 -2.93 13.09 32.38
N LYS A 142 -3.90 12.18 32.26
CA LYS A 142 -4.11 11.03 33.17
C LYS A 142 -3.53 9.72 32.64
N PHE A 143 -2.79 9.76 31.53
CA PHE A 143 -2.17 8.58 30.92
C PHE A 143 -0.76 8.38 31.46
N SER A 144 -0.48 7.23 32.07
CA SER A 144 0.87 6.84 32.50
C SER A 144 1.68 6.36 31.30
N THR A 145 2.87 6.92 31.10
CA THR A 145 3.77 6.62 29.99
C THR A 145 4.63 5.39 30.25
N GLU A 146 4.06 4.30 30.77
CA GLU A 146 4.78 3.02 30.77
C GLU A 146 4.90 2.61 29.30
N TYR A 147 5.98 3.09 28.70
CA TYR A 147 6.12 3.34 27.28
C TYR A 147 6.11 2.00 26.56
N ASN A 148 5.09 1.78 25.75
CA ASN A 148 4.93 0.56 25.01
C ASN A 148 5.65 0.71 23.66
N GLN A 149 7.00 0.75 23.70
CA GLN A 149 7.90 0.98 22.54
C GLN A 149 7.46 0.15 21.32
N ASN A 150 6.97 -1.06 21.61
CA ASN A 150 6.65 -2.05 20.60
C ASN A 150 5.37 -1.73 19.80
N TYR A 151 4.59 -0.72 20.22
CA TYR A 151 3.30 -0.35 19.62
C TYR A 151 3.18 1.15 19.35
N SER A 152 4.31 1.85 19.13
CA SER A 152 4.35 3.30 18.92
C SER A 152 3.37 3.81 17.86
N PHE A 153 3.19 3.10 16.73
CA PHE A 153 2.23 3.50 15.70
C PHE A 153 0.79 3.54 16.20
N VAL A 154 0.38 2.52 16.96
CA VAL A 154 -0.95 2.45 17.57
C VAL A 154 -1.11 3.53 18.62
N TYR A 155 -0.08 3.69 19.45
CA TYR A 155 -0.03 4.70 20.50
C TYR A 155 -0.19 6.12 19.94
N PHE A 156 0.66 6.54 19.00
CA PHE A 156 0.59 7.87 18.39
C PHE A 156 -0.70 8.09 17.59
N SER A 157 -1.17 7.09 16.84
CA SER A 157 -2.45 7.18 16.14
C SER A 157 -3.62 7.31 17.12
N GLY A 158 -3.52 6.64 18.26
CA GLY A 158 -4.50 6.69 19.35
C GLY A 158 -4.58 8.03 20.07
N MET A 159 -3.54 8.85 19.98
CA MET A 159 -3.50 10.18 20.58
C MET A 159 -3.85 11.31 19.60
N MET A 160 -4.18 10.97 18.35
CA MET A 160 -4.61 11.95 17.35
C MET A 160 -5.96 12.57 17.73
N TYR A 161 -6.12 13.83 17.31
CA TYR A 161 -7.35 14.59 17.39
C TYR A 161 -7.97 14.81 16.03
N VAL A 162 -9.28 15.04 16.00
CA VAL A 162 -9.91 15.59 14.80
C VAL A 162 -9.33 16.98 14.53
N GLY A 163 -9.00 17.24 13.27
CA GLY A 163 -8.31 18.44 12.81
C GLY A 163 -6.79 18.35 12.82
N ASP A 164 -6.18 17.28 13.37
CA ASP A 164 -4.75 17.03 13.18
C ASP A 164 -4.45 16.81 11.68
N THR A 165 -3.27 17.21 11.24
CA THR A 165 -2.87 17.13 9.83
C THR A 165 -1.98 15.92 9.63
N LEU A 166 -2.36 15.07 8.68
CA LEU A 166 -1.48 14.05 8.14
C LEU A 166 -0.75 14.61 6.92
N TYR A 167 0.56 14.43 6.86
CA TYR A 167 1.36 14.88 5.73
C TYR A 167 2.37 13.83 5.29
N GLN A 168 2.60 13.74 3.98
CA GLN A 168 3.61 12.87 3.41
C GLN A 168 5.01 13.38 3.74
N ALA A 169 5.85 12.47 4.21
CA ALA A 169 7.28 12.66 4.31
C ALA A 169 7.95 11.65 3.37
N PRO A 170 7.96 11.91 2.04
CA PRO A 170 8.48 10.94 1.09
C PRO A 170 9.97 10.69 1.34
N GLU A 171 10.33 9.40 1.35
CA GLU A 171 11.71 8.94 1.35
C GLU A 171 12.23 8.73 -0.09
N THR A 172 11.37 8.95 -1.08
CA THR A 172 11.61 8.79 -2.51
C THR A 172 11.53 10.14 -3.24
N GLU A 173 12.10 10.24 -4.44
CA GLU A 173 12.15 11.51 -5.18
C GLU A 173 10.98 11.68 -6.16
N ALA A 174 10.55 10.60 -6.79
CA ALA A 174 9.68 10.63 -7.96
C ALA A 174 8.50 9.66 -7.86
N VAL A 175 7.45 10.03 -8.59
CA VAL A 175 6.30 9.17 -8.88
C VAL A 175 6.27 8.91 -10.38
N MET A 176 6.16 7.64 -10.75
CA MET A 176 5.84 7.19 -12.10
C MET A 176 4.35 6.88 -12.16
N ARG A 177 3.66 7.50 -13.12
CA ARG A 177 2.30 7.17 -13.50
C ARG A 177 2.32 6.47 -14.84
N PHE A 178 1.59 5.38 -14.96
CA PHE A 178 1.53 4.64 -16.22
C PHE A 178 0.26 3.82 -16.34
N ASP A 179 -0.16 3.54 -17.57
CA ASP A 179 -1.38 2.79 -17.85
C ASP A 179 -1.06 1.43 -18.46
N LEU A 180 -1.76 0.39 -18.01
CA LEU A 180 -1.76 -0.93 -18.65
C LEU A 180 -3.16 -1.25 -19.18
N LYS A 181 -3.22 -1.90 -20.34
CA LYS A 181 -4.48 -2.31 -20.95
C LYS A 181 -4.83 -3.73 -20.51
N ASN A 182 -5.98 -3.93 -19.86
CA ASN A 182 -6.47 -5.26 -19.55
C ASN A 182 -6.80 -5.99 -20.86
N PRO A 183 -6.16 -7.14 -21.17
CA PRO A 183 -6.32 -7.81 -22.46
C PRO A 183 -7.72 -8.42 -22.65
N LYS A 184 -8.41 -8.76 -21.56
CA LYS A 184 -9.77 -9.32 -21.58
C LYS A 184 -10.84 -8.26 -21.80
N THR A 185 -10.72 -7.11 -21.14
CA THR A 185 -11.75 -6.05 -21.17
C THR A 185 -11.42 -4.89 -22.10
N GLY A 186 -10.17 -4.76 -22.51
CA GLY A 186 -9.67 -3.64 -23.31
C GLY A 186 -9.57 -2.30 -22.56
N LYS A 187 -9.93 -2.24 -21.28
CA LYS A 187 -9.89 -1.03 -20.46
C LYS A 187 -8.45 -0.69 -20.06
N LEU A 188 -8.13 0.60 -20.01
CA LEU A 188 -6.86 1.10 -19.46
C LEU A 188 -6.99 1.27 -17.95
N GLN A 189 -5.95 0.83 -17.24
CA GLN A 189 -5.80 0.98 -15.81
C GLN A 189 -4.55 1.78 -15.49
N THR A 190 -4.69 2.86 -14.71
CA THR A 190 -3.57 3.68 -14.23
C THR A 190 -2.95 3.09 -12.95
N TYR A 191 -1.63 3.05 -12.92
CA TYR A 191 -0.82 2.63 -11.78
C TYR A 191 0.15 3.75 -11.40
N PHE A 192 0.51 3.78 -10.11
CA PHE A 192 1.49 4.69 -9.54
C PHE A 192 2.59 3.89 -8.84
N GLU A 193 3.84 4.21 -9.16
CA GLU A 193 5.03 3.66 -8.51
C GLU A 193 5.89 4.80 -7.98
N TYR A 194 6.41 4.66 -6.76
CA TYR A 194 7.24 5.69 -6.12
C TYR A 194 8.68 5.20 -6.01
N GLY A 195 9.64 6.06 -6.38
CA GLY A 195 11.06 5.69 -6.42
C GLY A 195 11.97 6.87 -6.78
N TYR A 196 13.11 6.57 -7.41
CA TYR A 196 13.99 7.61 -7.97
C TYR A 196 13.46 8.13 -9.30
N LEU A 197 13.85 9.35 -9.65
CA LEU A 197 13.55 9.89 -10.96
C LEU A 197 14.32 9.08 -12.03
N PRO A 198 13.64 8.45 -13.00
CA PRO A 198 14.31 7.68 -14.03
C PRO A 198 15.09 8.61 -14.96
N GLU A 199 16.18 8.09 -15.53
CA GLU A 199 16.86 8.80 -16.61
C GLU A 199 15.92 9.02 -17.79
N LYS A 200 16.07 10.18 -18.44
CA LYS A 200 15.25 10.52 -19.59
C LYS A 200 15.50 9.53 -20.73
N THR A 201 14.50 8.73 -21.04
CA THR A 201 14.52 7.83 -22.20
C THR A 201 13.64 8.37 -23.31
N ASN A 202 14.14 8.29 -24.55
CA ASN A 202 13.34 8.57 -25.76
C ASN A 202 12.62 7.33 -26.26
N SER A 203 12.86 6.17 -25.64
CA SER A 203 12.24 4.89 -26.00
C SER A 203 10.96 4.68 -25.16
N PRO A 204 9.94 4.00 -25.71
CA PRO A 204 8.79 3.56 -24.95
C PRO A 204 9.18 2.73 -23.72
N VAL A 205 8.40 2.88 -22.66
CA VAL A 205 8.52 2.04 -21.46
C VAL A 205 7.66 0.80 -21.64
N PHE A 206 8.10 -0.32 -21.08
CA PHE A 206 7.38 -1.58 -21.08
C PHE A 206 7.36 -2.16 -19.67
N VAL A 207 6.36 -2.99 -19.37
CA VAL A 207 6.42 -3.91 -18.23
C VAL A 207 7.08 -5.20 -18.72
N LYS A 208 8.23 -5.52 -18.15
CA LYS A 208 8.98 -6.75 -18.37
C LYS A 208 8.49 -7.83 -17.40
N THR A 209 8.21 -9.01 -17.91
CA THR A 209 7.94 -10.23 -17.13
C THR A 209 8.46 -11.46 -17.86
N LYS A 210 8.50 -12.63 -17.22
CA LYS A 210 9.04 -13.85 -17.84
C LYS A 210 8.16 -14.33 -18.99
N LYS A 211 8.77 -14.90 -20.02
CA LYS A 211 8.12 -15.33 -21.27
C LYS A 211 7.19 -16.55 -21.12
N ASP A 212 7.40 -17.36 -20.08
CA ASP A 212 6.58 -18.52 -19.73
C ASP A 212 5.30 -18.15 -18.97
N VAL A 213 5.15 -16.89 -18.55
CA VAL A 213 3.94 -16.38 -17.89
C VAL A 213 2.83 -16.19 -18.93
N SER A 214 1.72 -16.89 -18.77
CA SER A 214 0.59 -16.77 -19.69
C SER A 214 -0.29 -15.55 -19.39
N GLN A 215 -1.18 -15.21 -20.33
CA GLN A 215 -2.20 -14.19 -20.07
C GLN A 215 -3.12 -14.60 -18.91
N ALA A 216 -3.40 -15.89 -18.73
CA ALA A 216 -4.22 -16.39 -17.63
C ALA A 216 -3.54 -16.14 -16.28
N ASP A 217 -2.22 -16.35 -16.20
CA ASP A 217 -1.42 -16.09 -14.99
C ASP A 217 -1.42 -14.61 -14.60
N MET A 218 -1.46 -13.71 -15.60
CA MET A 218 -1.51 -12.26 -15.40
C MET A 218 -2.92 -11.71 -15.13
N GLN A 219 -3.98 -12.50 -15.32
CA GLN A 219 -5.34 -11.98 -15.30
C GLN A 219 -5.75 -11.51 -13.90
N SER A 220 -5.29 -12.18 -12.84
CA SER A 220 -5.53 -11.76 -11.45
C SER A 220 -5.00 -10.35 -11.19
N PHE A 221 -3.79 -10.04 -11.67
CA PHE A 221 -3.20 -8.70 -11.59
C PHE A 221 -4.06 -7.63 -12.27
N TYR A 222 -4.59 -7.93 -13.47
CA TYR A 222 -5.42 -6.98 -14.20
C TYR A 222 -6.82 -6.79 -13.58
N ASP A 223 -7.36 -7.83 -12.96
CA ASP A 223 -8.69 -7.80 -12.35
C ASP A 223 -8.65 -7.27 -10.90
N ASP A 224 -7.48 -7.28 -10.24
CA ASP A 224 -7.30 -6.86 -8.86
C ASP A 224 -7.65 -5.38 -8.63
N TYR A 225 -7.31 -4.48 -9.55
CA TYR A 225 -7.62 -3.04 -9.40
C TYR A 225 -9.07 -2.76 -8.99
N HIS A 226 -10.03 -3.50 -9.57
CA HIS A 226 -11.45 -3.30 -9.33
C HIS A 226 -11.97 -3.98 -8.05
N ASN A 227 -11.21 -4.93 -7.51
CA ASN A 227 -11.63 -5.79 -6.40
C ASN A 227 -10.77 -5.61 -5.13
N SER A 228 -9.63 -4.91 -5.26
CA SER A 228 -8.65 -4.78 -4.21
C SER A 228 -9.04 -3.72 -3.21
N TRP A 229 -9.34 -4.18 -2.01
CA TRP A 229 -9.53 -3.31 -0.85
C TRP A 229 -8.22 -2.63 -0.42
N LYS A 230 -7.06 -3.18 -0.79
CA LYS A 230 -5.73 -2.66 -0.41
C LYS A 230 -5.38 -1.37 -1.15
N GLY A 231 -5.93 -1.17 -2.36
CA GLY A 231 -5.61 -0.01 -3.20
C GLY A 231 -4.25 -0.09 -3.90
N TYR A 232 -3.59 -1.26 -3.87
CA TYR A 232 -2.34 -1.52 -4.57
C TYR A 232 -2.17 -3.01 -4.90
N TRP A 233 -1.34 -3.28 -5.90
CA TRP A 233 -0.78 -4.59 -6.17
C TRP A 233 0.58 -4.75 -5.47
N ASP A 234 0.79 -5.85 -4.75
CA ASP A 234 2.06 -6.15 -4.08
C ASP A 234 2.93 -7.08 -4.94
N ARG A 235 3.97 -6.50 -5.54
CA ARG A 235 4.98 -7.18 -6.35
C ARG A 235 5.95 -8.01 -5.50
N GLY A 236 6.02 -7.79 -4.18
CA GLY A 236 6.99 -8.44 -3.29
C GLY A 236 6.63 -9.88 -2.97
N VAL A 237 5.34 -10.21 -3.11
CA VAL A 237 4.77 -11.55 -2.94
C VAL A 237 4.21 -12.10 -4.26
N ASP A 238 4.46 -11.40 -5.38
CA ASP A 238 3.99 -11.79 -6.69
C ASP A 238 4.83 -12.98 -7.22
N PRO A 239 4.20 -14.11 -7.59
CA PRO A 239 4.93 -15.25 -8.14
C PRO A 239 5.61 -14.94 -9.47
N PHE A 240 5.16 -13.91 -10.19
CA PHE A 240 5.67 -13.53 -11.49
C PHE A 240 6.21 -12.10 -11.47
N PRO A 241 7.54 -11.89 -11.50
CA PRO A 241 8.12 -10.57 -11.40
C PRO A 241 7.63 -9.67 -12.54
N LYS A 242 7.24 -8.44 -12.17
CA LYS A 242 6.79 -7.38 -13.08
C LYS A 242 7.61 -6.14 -12.77
N GLU A 243 8.30 -5.63 -13.79
CA GLU A 243 9.20 -4.49 -13.65
C GLU A 243 9.05 -3.54 -14.83
N LEU A 244 9.03 -2.24 -14.59
CA LEU A 244 9.11 -1.27 -15.68
C LEU A 244 10.54 -1.20 -16.22
N THR A 245 10.70 -1.19 -17.54
CA THR A 245 12.02 -1.07 -18.19
C THR A 245 12.71 0.27 -17.95
N SER A 246 11.97 1.30 -17.53
CA SER A 246 12.50 2.61 -17.14
C SER A 246 13.13 2.63 -15.75
N THR A 247 12.86 1.62 -14.92
CA THR A 247 13.29 1.62 -13.53
C THR A 247 14.72 1.08 -13.47
N TYR A 248 15.64 1.87 -12.90
CA TYR A 248 17.00 1.40 -12.66
C TYR A 248 16.96 0.20 -11.70
N PRO A 249 17.74 -0.87 -11.93
CA PRO A 249 17.78 -2.05 -11.05
C PRO A 249 18.32 -1.77 -9.65
N TYR A 250 18.71 -0.53 -9.34
CA TYR A 250 19.21 -0.14 -8.02
C TYR A 250 18.25 0.81 -7.31
N GLN A 251 17.82 0.33 -6.14
CA GLN A 251 17.25 1.06 -4.99
C GLN A 251 15.79 1.53 -5.15
N PHE A 252 14.82 0.72 -4.68
CA PHE A 252 13.84 1.13 -3.65
C PHE A 252 12.92 -0.03 -3.21
N HIS A 253 12.55 0.00 -1.93
CA HIS A 253 11.88 -1.05 -1.16
C HIS A 253 10.34 -1.11 -1.32
N TYR A 254 9.76 -0.31 -2.22
CA TYR A 254 8.32 -0.31 -2.44
C TYR A 254 7.97 -1.27 -3.56
N TYR A 255 7.80 -2.54 -3.21
CA TYR A 255 7.29 -3.56 -4.12
C TYR A 255 5.78 -3.36 -4.41
N LYS A 256 5.30 -2.12 -4.60
CA LYS A 256 3.87 -1.82 -4.73
C LYS A 256 3.58 -0.95 -5.93
N TRP A 257 2.54 -1.32 -6.66
CA TRP A 257 1.92 -0.47 -7.67
C TRP A 257 0.54 -0.04 -7.21
N PHE A 258 0.38 1.24 -6.93
CA PHE A 258 -0.84 1.81 -6.38
C PHE A 258 -1.83 2.14 -7.48
N TYR A 259 -3.11 2.01 -7.14
CA TYR A 259 -4.25 2.18 -8.05
C TYR A 259 -4.75 3.62 -8.15
N SER A 260 -4.25 4.48 -7.28
CA SER A 260 -4.51 5.90 -7.24
C SER A 260 -3.30 6.62 -6.65
N ASP A 261 -3.22 7.93 -6.81
CA ASP A 261 -2.20 8.76 -6.15
C ASP A 261 -2.79 9.32 -4.84
N ALA A 262 -2.92 8.46 -3.83
CA ALA A 262 -3.53 8.79 -2.54
C ALA A 262 -2.50 9.33 -1.54
N LEU A 263 -2.99 10.11 -0.55
CA LEU A 263 -2.15 10.64 0.53
C LEU A 263 -1.38 9.51 1.24
N SER A 264 -2.07 8.41 1.52
CA SER A 264 -1.55 7.29 2.30
C SER A 264 -0.55 6.40 1.58
N ASN A 265 -0.31 6.60 0.27
CA ASN A 265 0.64 5.77 -0.48
C ASN A 265 2.10 5.97 -0.07
N LEU A 266 2.41 7.09 0.57
CA LEU A 266 3.73 7.44 1.05
C LEU A 266 3.71 7.52 2.58
N PRO A 267 4.86 7.30 3.24
CA PRO A 267 4.93 7.38 4.69
C PRO A 267 4.40 8.71 5.23
N LEU A 268 3.50 8.63 6.21
CA LEU A 268 2.86 9.80 6.81
C LEU A 268 3.57 10.25 8.10
N LYS A 269 3.46 11.54 8.39
CA LYS A 269 3.75 12.13 9.69
C LYS A 269 2.51 12.87 10.20
N ILE A 270 2.51 13.13 11.50
CA ILE A 270 1.41 13.79 12.20
C ILE A 270 1.85 15.20 12.58
N ASP A 271 1.01 16.18 12.27
CA ASP A 271 1.10 17.54 12.80
C ASP A 271 -0.11 17.84 13.68
N LEU A 272 0.15 18.41 14.85
CA LEU A 272 -0.77 18.52 15.98
C LEU A 272 -1.68 19.76 15.85
N THR A 273 -2.37 19.88 14.71
CA THR A 273 -3.19 21.05 14.35
C THR A 273 -4.63 20.99 14.86
N GLY A 274 -5.08 19.82 15.35
CA GLY A 274 -6.42 19.59 15.87
C GLY A 274 -6.55 20.00 17.33
N SER A 275 -7.80 20.24 17.75
CA SER A 275 -8.11 20.70 19.11
C SER A 275 -9.26 19.94 19.78
N GLU A 276 -9.94 19.04 19.07
CA GLU A 276 -11.05 18.26 19.61
C GLU A 276 -10.72 16.77 19.60
N PHE A 277 -10.71 16.14 20.78
CA PHE A 277 -10.66 14.71 20.89
C PHE A 277 -12.00 14.09 20.50
N LYS A 278 -11.99 13.33 19.39
CA LYS A 278 -13.10 12.47 18.98
C LYS A 278 -12.55 11.29 18.18
N THR A 279 -12.65 10.10 18.76
CA THR A 279 -12.15 8.86 18.14
C THR A 279 -13.19 7.78 18.29
N THR A 280 -13.50 7.11 17.19
CA THR A 280 -14.28 5.88 17.21
C THR A 280 -13.32 4.71 17.38
N VAL A 281 -13.68 3.74 18.20
CA VAL A 281 -12.95 2.48 18.30
C VAL A 281 -13.89 1.37 17.87
N THR A 282 -13.45 0.63 16.87
CA THR A 282 -14.09 -0.59 16.41
C THR A 282 -13.28 -1.76 16.94
N ARG A 283 -13.93 -2.71 17.59
CA ARG A 283 -13.34 -3.98 17.98
C ARG A 283 -13.95 -5.03 17.09
N THR A 284 -13.12 -5.79 16.40
CA THR A 284 -13.53 -6.81 15.44
C THR A 284 -12.94 -8.11 15.91
N GLN A 285 -13.74 -9.15 16.12
CA GLN A 285 -13.23 -10.49 16.38
C GLN A 285 -13.45 -11.38 15.16
N LEU A 286 -12.38 -12.06 14.74
CA LEU A 286 -12.44 -13.11 13.73
C LEU A 286 -13.26 -14.29 14.27
N ILE A 287 -13.96 -15.02 13.40
CA ILE A 287 -14.71 -16.22 13.79
C ILE A 287 -14.31 -17.40 12.92
N LYS A 288 -14.65 -17.35 11.64
CA LYS A 288 -14.26 -18.35 10.65
C LYS A 288 -14.50 -17.83 9.23
N PRO A 289 -13.73 -18.27 8.23
CA PRO A 289 -14.08 -18.01 6.84
C PRO A 289 -15.40 -18.71 6.46
N ASP A 290 -16.13 -18.10 5.53
CA ASP A 290 -17.27 -18.70 4.84
C ASP A 290 -16.80 -19.57 3.65
N GLN A 291 -17.74 -20.13 2.90
CA GLN A 291 -17.44 -20.99 1.74
C GLN A 291 -16.81 -20.24 0.54
N ASN A 292 -16.78 -18.90 0.57
CA ASN A 292 -16.21 -18.03 -0.46
C ASN A 292 -15.00 -17.26 0.07
N ASP A 293 -14.31 -17.80 1.08
CA ASP A 293 -13.13 -17.21 1.74
C ASP A 293 -13.35 -15.81 2.33
N ARG A 294 -14.61 -15.42 2.60
CA ARG A 294 -14.91 -14.18 3.35
C ARG A 294 -14.89 -14.46 4.84
N MET A 295 -14.30 -13.58 5.62
CA MET A 295 -14.24 -13.74 7.06
C MET A 295 -15.58 -13.40 7.70
N LYS A 296 -16.17 -14.37 8.39
CA LYS A 296 -17.21 -14.09 9.38
C LYS A 296 -16.54 -13.43 10.58
N VAL A 297 -17.08 -12.30 10.99
CA VAL A 297 -16.61 -11.55 12.16
C VAL A 297 -17.77 -11.12 13.04
N ARG A 298 -17.45 -10.74 14.27
CA ARG A 298 -18.33 -9.91 15.09
C ARG A 298 -17.64 -8.59 15.41
N THR A 299 -18.39 -7.49 15.37
CA THR A 299 -17.88 -6.15 15.59
C THR A 299 -18.63 -5.44 16.69
N ALA A 300 -17.93 -4.61 17.45
CA ALA A 300 -18.51 -3.70 18.42
C ALA A 300 -17.83 -2.34 18.30
N THR A 301 -18.60 -1.27 18.40
CA THR A 301 -18.10 0.10 18.20
C THR A 301 -18.47 0.98 19.39
N LYS A 302 -17.51 1.81 19.83
CA LYS A 302 -17.73 2.86 20.85
C LYS A 302 -17.03 4.14 20.39
N THR A 303 -17.73 5.27 20.46
CA THR A 303 -17.14 6.58 20.18
C THR A 303 -16.77 7.29 21.47
N TYR A 304 -15.54 7.79 21.50
CA TYR A 304 -15.00 8.58 22.58
C TYR A 304 -14.85 10.03 22.13
N THR A 305 -15.08 10.94 23.07
CA THR A 305 -15.05 12.40 22.92
C THR A 305 -14.37 12.98 24.15
N GLU A 306 -14.16 14.30 24.20
CA GLU A 306 -13.64 14.97 25.40
C GLU A 306 -14.40 14.60 26.69
N LYS A 307 -15.71 14.31 26.60
CA LYS A 307 -16.55 13.97 27.76
C LYS A 307 -16.21 12.63 28.42
N ASN A 308 -15.76 11.65 27.65
CA ASN A 308 -15.47 10.27 28.10
C ASN A 308 -14.05 9.83 27.71
N LYS A 309 -13.14 10.79 27.61
CA LYS A 309 -11.73 10.57 27.26
C LYS A 309 -10.98 9.75 28.31
N GLU A 310 -11.35 9.87 29.57
CA GLU A 310 -10.74 9.07 30.64
C GLU A 310 -11.06 7.57 30.45
N GLU A 311 -12.27 7.25 30.02
CA GLU A 311 -12.64 5.87 29.63
C GLU A 311 -11.81 5.42 28.43
N TYR A 312 -11.58 6.28 27.42
CA TYR A 312 -10.71 5.94 26.28
C TYR A 312 -9.29 5.58 26.73
N VAL A 313 -8.74 6.37 27.64
CA VAL A 313 -7.42 6.09 28.24
C VAL A 313 -7.41 4.73 28.92
N GLN A 314 -8.44 4.38 29.69
CA GLN A 314 -8.50 3.12 30.44
C GLN A 314 -8.85 1.89 29.59
N GLU A 315 -9.73 2.03 28.61
CA GLU A 315 -10.28 0.93 27.81
C GLU A 315 -9.51 0.66 26.50
N VAL A 316 -8.66 1.61 26.08
CA VAL A 316 -7.98 1.56 24.78
C VAL A 316 -6.48 1.79 24.94
N LEU A 317 -6.04 3.02 25.25
CA LEU A 317 -4.61 3.33 25.31
C LEU A 317 -3.88 2.54 26.40
N GLY A 318 -4.50 2.38 27.57
CA GLY A 318 -3.95 1.62 28.70
C GLY A 318 -4.04 0.09 28.52
N LYS A 319 -4.68 -0.37 27.45
CA LYS A 319 -4.94 -1.80 27.18
C LYS A 319 -4.21 -2.31 25.94
N LEU A 320 -3.30 -1.52 25.36
CA LEU A 320 -2.54 -1.91 24.18
C LEU A 320 -1.72 -3.18 24.42
N LEU A 321 -0.96 -3.25 25.54
CA LEU A 321 -0.17 -4.44 25.86
C LEU A 321 -1.04 -5.70 25.98
N GLU A 322 -2.11 -5.59 26.78
CA GLU A 322 -3.05 -6.67 27.04
C GLU A 322 -3.70 -7.17 25.73
N PHE A 323 -4.08 -6.25 24.84
CA PHE A 323 -4.62 -6.60 23.52
C PHE A 323 -3.63 -7.50 22.75
N HIS A 324 -2.34 -7.16 22.73
CA HIS A 324 -1.35 -7.96 22.03
C HIS A 324 -1.11 -9.31 22.70
N GLU A 325 -0.93 -9.35 24.02
CA GLU A 325 -0.71 -10.59 24.77
C GLU A 325 -1.87 -11.58 24.66
N ILE A 326 -3.12 -11.10 24.60
CA ILE A 326 -4.29 -11.98 24.39
C ILE A 326 -4.27 -12.59 22.99
N ASN A 327 -3.94 -11.80 21.97
CA ASN A 327 -3.91 -12.28 20.58
C ASN A 327 -2.74 -13.25 20.34
N ASP A 328 -1.57 -12.98 20.91
CA ASP A 328 -0.41 -13.87 20.78
C ASP A 328 -0.70 -15.23 21.43
N ARG A 329 -1.31 -15.24 22.63
CA ARG A 329 -1.75 -16.49 23.28
C ARG A 329 -2.77 -17.26 22.44
N ALA A 330 -3.75 -16.57 21.85
CA ALA A 330 -4.76 -17.20 21.01
C ALA A 330 -4.14 -17.93 19.80
N LYS A 331 -3.12 -17.33 19.17
CA LYS A 331 -2.38 -17.93 18.05
C LYS A 331 -1.53 -19.12 18.46
N ASP A 332 -0.86 -19.03 19.60
CA ASP A 332 -0.03 -20.13 20.11
C ASP A 332 -0.89 -21.37 20.39
N GLU A 333 -2.08 -21.20 20.98
CA GLU A 333 -3.02 -22.29 21.23
C GLU A 333 -3.56 -22.96 19.95
N GLU A 334 -3.54 -22.27 18.81
CA GLU A 334 -3.88 -22.83 17.51
C GLU A 334 -2.74 -23.66 16.90
N LYS A 335 -1.48 -23.26 17.13
CA LYS A 335 -0.30 -23.91 16.55
C LYS A 335 0.06 -25.25 17.19
N TYR A 336 -0.42 -25.51 18.42
CA TYR A 336 -0.13 -26.72 19.19
C TYR A 336 -1.32 -27.70 19.29
N LYS A 337 -2.34 -27.54 18.45
CA LYS A 337 -3.41 -28.51 18.20
C LYS A 337 -3.34 -29.01 16.77
#